data_AF-W2N3Y9-F1
#
_entry.id   AF-W2N3Y9-F1
#
_cell.length_a   1.000
_cell.length_b   1.000
_cell.length_c   1.000
_cell.angle_alpha   90.00
_cell.angle_beta   90.00
_cell.angle_gamma   90.00
#
_symmetry.space_group_name_H-M   'P 1'
#
loop_
_entity.id
_entity.type
_entity.pdbx_description
1 polymer ?
#
loop_
_entity_poly.entity_id
_entity_poly.type
_entity_poly.pdbx_seq_one_letter_code
_entity_poly.pdbx_strand_id
1 'polypeptide(L)'
;MASSFDAISAETGPSLEELAASSELHHDPASWAADDDDDAESRLGSSAWESQSDLQAGLNLEQIPVDVNESGPVEDTEVRGVESYTPDANAEDDSSRMPFDQLPHLAPEVLHPKKVYKNSKLKKKQAALEPAPAMVFDVHPLLQFAQTHFNLTAPRASPFHKPVEFDLNKRLEWENKLITTPLTRLPKEQTGIALQAFRNVSGFMGNRASGKNQIDHCFKLLRNVVPRSPALKDEIYCQLCKQLTRNPSANAVLNGWLLLNACLVTFPPSPPLAECLERFISVHIGAGGDSEANSEVSAYALEALASLGCCATKGERKEIPSASELRALQRHALNDFTVMLADGSTLIMQVSAWTTSRELAGLVAHKLGVCRVKAFALFETNDDEEEHLVPENERVMDLYAEWERTHIDVSELNQKKKEKKKDKLEETTKAPAVEGYHLTYKAYLWVHVDDETAADVGLYYLQAVHNVLSGRYVCDVGVAVELAGYQLFCKLGNDQTPTLSKFTYVVYFLVVLTEKLLLCFLFAY
;
A
#
# COMPACT_ATOMS: atom_id res chain seq x y z
N MET A 1 0.89 57.28 53.60
CA MET A 1 -0.31 56.54 54.04
C MET A 1 -1.40 57.58 54.26
N ALA A 2 -2.61 57.33 53.74
CA ALA A 2 -3.79 58.21 53.65
C ALA A 2 -3.84 59.22 52.47
N SER A 3 -5.10 59.51 52.07
CA SER A 3 -5.64 60.35 50.99
C SER A 3 -5.65 59.72 49.58
N SER A 4 -6.72 59.76 48.78
CA SER A 4 -8.01 60.45 48.87
C SER A 4 -9.09 59.65 48.14
N PHE A 5 -10.30 59.67 48.70
CA PHE A 5 -11.55 59.27 48.05
C PHE A 5 -12.09 60.46 47.22
N ASP A 6 -13.14 60.19 46.42
CA ASP A 6 -14.10 61.11 45.75
C ASP A 6 -13.79 61.62 44.33
N ALA A 7 -14.51 61.11 43.32
CA ALA A 7 -15.80 61.70 42.88
C ALA A 7 -16.29 61.11 41.53
N ILE A 8 -17.37 60.33 41.61
CA ILE A 8 -18.62 60.35 40.81
C ILE A 8 -18.57 60.96 39.38
N SER A 9 -18.93 60.17 38.36
CA SER A 9 -20.20 60.39 37.61
C SER A 9 -20.48 59.33 36.55
N ALA A 10 -21.76 59.02 36.40
CA ALA A 10 -22.34 58.05 35.48
C ALA A 10 -22.45 58.61 34.06
N GLU A 11 -22.11 57.79 33.05
CA GLU A 11 -22.72 57.86 31.72
C GLU A 11 -22.99 56.43 31.24
N THR A 12 -24.28 56.11 31.15
CA THR A 12 -24.85 54.90 30.58
C THR A 12 -24.67 54.93 29.06
N GLY A 13 -23.97 53.95 28.50
CA GLY A 13 -23.91 53.73 27.06
C GLY A 13 -25.24 53.21 26.49
N PRO A 14 -25.50 53.38 25.18
CA PRO A 14 -26.76 53.02 24.55
C PRO A 14 -26.96 51.49 24.52
N SER A 15 -28.22 51.06 24.57
CA SER A 15 -28.60 49.65 24.51
C SER A 15 -28.51 49.09 23.08
N LEU A 16 -28.41 47.77 22.99
CA LEU A 16 -28.20 47.00 21.75
C LEU A 16 -29.28 47.21 20.66
N GLU A 17 -30.43 47.81 21.00
CA GLU A 17 -31.51 48.12 20.06
C GLU A 17 -31.30 49.44 19.29
N GLU A 18 -30.50 50.39 19.80
CA GLU A 18 -30.17 51.64 19.11
C GLU A 18 -29.07 51.47 18.03
N LEU A 19 -28.26 50.42 18.12
CA LEU A 19 -27.24 50.10 17.09
C LEU A 19 -27.83 49.37 15.87
N ALA A 20 -29.02 48.77 16.00
CA ALA A 20 -29.68 48.04 14.91
C ALA A 20 -30.49 48.94 13.96
N ALA A 21 -30.69 50.22 14.27
CA ALA A 21 -31.49 51.16 13.46
C ALA A 21 -30.66 52.10 12.56
N SER A 22 -29.35 51.88 12.42
CA SER A 22 -28.43 52.78 11.69
C SER A 22 -27.75 52.18 10.46
N SER A 23 -28.34 51.15 9.86
CA SER A 23 -27.85 50.56 8.61
C SER A 23 -28.98 50.30 7.59
N GLU A 24 -29.75 51.34 7.26
CA GLU A 24 -30.54 51.38 6.03
C GLU A 24 -29.82 52.28 5.01
N LEU A 25 -29.05 51.66 4.11
CA LEU A 25 -28.48 52.34 2.94
C LEU A 25 -29.36 52.06 1.72
N HIS A 26 -29.97 53.14 1.21
CA HIS A 26 -30.73 53.19 -0.04
C HIS A 26 -29.88 52.70 -1.23
N HIS A 27 -30.34 51.67 -1.93
CA HIS A 27 -29.82 51.26 -3.23
C HIS A 27 -30.54 52.01 -4.36
N ASP A 28 -29.77 52.77 -5.15
CA ASP A 28 -30.19 53.43 -6.39
C ASP A 28 -30.03 52.45 -7.58
N PRO A 29 -31.10 52.10 -8.32
CA PRO A 29 -31.05 51.07 -9.35
C PRO A 29 -30.89 51.70 -10.76
N ALA A 30 -29.71 52.22 -11.09
CA ALA A 30 -29.40 52.64 -12.47
C ALA A 30 -27.89 52.84 -12.70
N SER A 31 -27.09 51.76 -12.80
CA SER A 31 -25.73 51.86 -13.37
C SER A 31 -25.11 50.53 -13.81
N TRP A 32 -25.86 49.65 -14.48
CA TRP A 32 -25.28 48.46 -15.12
C TRP A 32 -25.81 48.30 -16.54
N ALA A 33 -25.10 48.92 -17.49
CA ALA A 33 -25.09 48.56 -18.90
C ALA A 33 -23.79 49.07 -19.54
N ALA A 34 -23.16 48.21 -20.37
CA ALA A 34 -21.94 48.42 -21.15
C ALA A 34 -20.63 48.24 -20.33
N ASP A 35 -19.68 47.36 -20.66
CA ASP A 35 -19.25 46.85 -21.96
C ASP A 35 -18.66 45.42 -21.89
N ASP A 36 -18.75 44.76 -23.03
CA ASP A 36 -18.28 43.42 -23.39
C ASP A 36 -16.76 43.35 -23.70
N ASP A 37 -16.25 42.12 -23.60
CA ASP A 37 -15.24 41.44 -24.41
C ASP A 37 -13.71 41.73 -24.34
N ASP A 38 -13.00 40.62 -24.56
CA ASP A 38 -11.60 40.42 -24.99
C ASP A 38 -10.48 40.21 -23.95
N ASP A 39 -10.36 38.91 -23.63
CA ASP A 39 -9.20 38.06 -23.93
C ASP A 39 -7.85 38.22 -23.20
N ALA A 40 -7.52 37.08 -22.60
CA ALA A 40 -6.28 36.71 -21.99
C ALA A 40 -5.24 36.28 -23.03
N GLU A 41 -4.08 36.93 -23.02
CA GLU A 41 -2.81 36.29 -23.36
C GLU A 41 -1.71 36.91 -22.52
N SER A 42 -1.06 36.10 -21.67
CA SER A 42 0.40 35.99 -21.68
C SER A 42 0.89 35.00 -20.61
N ARG A 43 1.88 34.19 -21.03
CA ARG A 43 2.88 33.47 -20.24
C ARG A 43 2.58 32.02 -19.85
N LEU A 44 2.55 31.15 -20.85
CA LEU A 44 3.15 29.82 -20.72
C LEU A 44 4.27 29.66 -21.74
N GLY A 45 5.51 29.78 -21.24
CA GLY A 45 6.74 29.45 -21.95
C GLY A 45 7.29 28.13 -21.41
N SER A 46 7.16 27.08 -22.22
CA SER A 46 8.12 26.01 -22.48
C SER A 46 8.81 25.30 -21.30
N SER A 47 8.41 24.05 -21.06
CA SER A 47 9.36 22.94 -21.14
C SER A 47 8.68 21.68 -21.69
N ALA A 48 9.24 21.19 -22.79
CA ALA A 48 8.82 20.03 -23.53
C ALA A 48 9.58 18.80 -23.04
N TRP A 49 8.87 17.68 -22.84
CA TRP A 49 9.31 16.36 -23.31
C TRP A 49 8.05 15.60 -23.75
N GLU A 50 7.89 15.53 -25.07
CA GLU A 50 6.86 14.76 -25.78
C GLU A 50 7.02 13.25 -25.53
N SER A 51 5.91 12.58 -25.27
CA SER A 51 5.75 11.15 -25.54
C SER A 51 4.69 10.98 -26.60
N GLN A 52 5.11 10.68 -27.83
CA GLN A 52 4.23 10.21 -28.89
C GLN A 52 3.92 8.72 -28.68
N SER A 53 2.64 8.38 -28.55
CA SER A 53 2.04 7.33 -29.38
C SER A 53 0.52 7.44 -29.33
N ASP A 54 -0.04 7.91 -30.45
CA ASP A 54 -1.45 7.92 -30.77
C ASP A 54 -2.01 6.50 -30.89
N LEU A 55 -3.19 6.27 -30.32
CA LEU A 55 -4.21 5.42 -30.93
C LEU A 55 -5.59 6.04 -30.70
N GLN A 56 -6.16 6.55 -31.80
CA GLN A 56 -7.54 6.97 -31.94
C GLN A 56 -8.51 5.82 -31.66
N ALA A 57 -9.51 6.07 -30.84
CA ALA A 57 -10.84 5.48 -30.96
C ALA A 57 -11.86 6.45 -30.37
N GLY A 58 -12.46 7.27 -31.23
CA GLY A 58 -13.59 8.10 -30.88
C GLY A 58 -14.86 7.26 -30.83
N LEU A 59 -15.68 7.44 -29.79
CA LEU A 59 -17.12 7.22 -29.85
C LEU A 59 -17.83 8.26 -28.98
N ASN A 60 -18.79 8.92 -29.62
CA ASN A 60 -19.61 10.03 -29.15
C ASN A 60 -20.43 9.68 -27.90
N LEU A 61 -20.44 10.61 -26.95
CA LEU A 61 -21.57 10.81 -26.04
C LEU A 61 -22.72 11.40 -26.85
N GLU A 62 -23.83 10.69 -26.99
CA GLU A 62 -25.14 11.31 -27.12
C GLU A 62 -26.25 10.30 -26.84
N GLN A 63 -27.22 10.76 -26.03
CA GLN A 63 -28.62 10.31 -25.94
C GLN A 63 -28.94 9.15 -24.97
N ILE A 64 -29.33 9.58 -23.77
CA ILE A 64 -30.16 8.85 -22.80
C ILE A 64 -31.63 8.98 -23.23
N PRO A 65 -32.41 7.88 -23.32
CA PRO A 65 -33.86 7.96 -23.18
C PRO A 65 -34.28 7.51 -21.77
N VAL A 66 -35.08 8.38 -21.17
CA VAL A 66 -35.88 8.16 -19.96
C VAL A 66 -37.03 7.23 -20.31
N ASP A 67 -37.26 6.17 -19.52
CA ASP A 67 -38.55 5.48 -19.51
C ASP A 67 -39.04 5.27 -18.07
N VAL A 68 -40.31 5.63 -17.89
CA VAL A 68 -41.06 5.70 -16.64
C VAL A 68 -42.07 4.54 -16.62
N ASN A 69 -42.23 3.93 -15.45
CA ASN A 69 -43.28 3.00 -15.01
C ASN A 69 -43.35 1.60 -15.64
N GLU A 70 -43.19 0.59 -14.79
CA GLU A 70 -44.23 -0.42 -14.58
C GLU A 70 -44.09 -1.10 -13.21
N SER A 71 -45.24 -1.55 -12.70
CA SER A 71 -45.58 -1.75 -11.30
C SER A 71 -45.77 -3.21 -10.89
N GLY A 72 -45.21 -3.58 -9.73
CA GLY A 72 -45.71 -4.60 -8.78
C GLY A 72 -45.12 -6.02 -8.86
N PRO A 73 -45.36 -6.91 -7.87
CA PRO A 73 -45.74 -6.70 -6.47
C PRO A 73 -44.67 -7.19 -5.46
N VAL A 74 -44.80 -6.73 -4.23
CA VAL A 74 -43.98 -7.02 -3.05
C VAL A 74 -44.41 -8.36 -2.43
N GLU A 75 -43.46 -9.26 -2.14
CA GLU A 75 -43.65 -10.42 -1.28
C GLU A 75 -43.03 -10.15 0.10
N ASP A 76 -43.86 -10.34 1.12
CA ASP A 76 -43.56 -10.20 2.54
C ASP A 76 -42.56 -11.27 3.01
N THR A 77 -41.55 -10.88 3.78
CA THR A 77 -40.94 -11.81 4.75
C THR A 77 -40.49 -11.08 6.01
N GLU A 78 -40.93 -11.66 7.13
CA GLU A 78 -41.01 -11.17 8.50
C GLU A 78 -39.70 -10.64 9.12
N VAL A 79 -39.79 -9.47 9.74
CA VAL A 79 -38.78 -8.91 10.66
C VAL A 79 -39.12 -9.32 12.09
N ARG A 80 -38.16 -9.93 12.79
CA ARG A 80 -38.30 -10.38 14.18
C ARG A 80 -37.74 -9.31 15.14
N GLY A 81 -38.64 -8.64 15.87
CA GLY A 81 -38.50 -8.18 17.26
C GLY A 81 -37.43 -7.14 17.61
N VAL A 82 -37.82 -5.87 17.68
CA VAL A 82 -37.13 -4.82 18.46
C VAL A 82 -37.92 -4.61 19.74
N GLU A 83 -37.29 -4.83 20.90
CA GLU A 83 -37.84 -4.47 22.21
C GLU A 83 -37.84 -2.94 22.37
N SER A 84 -39.00 -2.40 22.74
CA SER A 84 -39.21 -0.98 23.01
C SER A 84 -38.58 -0.58 24.35
N TYR A 85 -37.61 0.32 24.33
CA TYR A 85 -37.09 0.98 25.52
C TYR A 85 -37.88 2.27 25.77
N THR A 86 -38.54 2.36 26.93
CA THR A 86 -39.17 3.59 27.43
C THR A 86 -38.14 4.42 28.20
N PRO A 87 -38.02 5.74 27.97
CA PRO A 87 -37.05 6.56 28.67
C PRO A 87 -37.53 6.88 30.08
N ASP A 88 -36.65 6.64 31.06
CA ASP A 88 -36.85 7.02 32.45
C ASP A 88 -36.76 8.54 32.59
N ALA A 89 -37.78 9.14 33.19
CA ALA A 89 -37.84 10.57 33.47
C ALA A 89 -37.07 10.85 34.77
N ASN A 90 -35.74 10.95 34.69
CA ASN A 90 -34.91 11.71 35.64
C ASN A 90 -33.56 12.02 34.99
N ALA A 91 -33.39 13.31 34.69
CA ALA A 91 -32.21 13.92 34.10
C ALA A 91 -30.99 13.88 35.03
N GLU A 92 -29.80 13.73 34.45
CA GLU A 92 -28.77 14.76 34.52
C GLU A 92 -28.16 14.94 33.12
N ASP A 93 -28.10 16.20 32.69
CA ASP A 93 -27.62 16.70 31.40
C ASP A 93 -26.07 16.62 31.38
N ASP A 94 -25.50 15.60 30.73
CA ASP A 94 -24.05 15.50 30.47
C ASP A 94 -23.73 16.02 29.05
N SER A 95 -24.05 17.28 28.80
CA SER A 95 -23.68 18.01 27.57
C SER A 95 -22.26 18.58 27.61
N SER A 96 -21.39 18.12 28.53
CA SER A 96 -20.08 18.73 28.78
C SER A 96 -18.88 18.05 28.11
N ARG A 97 -19.07 16.90 27.45
CA ARG A 97 -18.01 16.18 26.75
C ARG A 97 -18.28 16.06 25.26
N MET A 98 -17.55 16.85 24.48
CA MET A 98 -17.51 16.74 23.03
C MET A 98 -16.97 15.36 22.59
N PRO A 99 -17.38 14.83 21.43
CA PRO A 99 -17.08 13.46 20.96
C PRO A 99 -15.58 13.16 20.67
N PHE A 100 -14.69 14.13 20.85
CA PHE A 100 -13.25 13.99 20.59
C PHE A 100 -12.53 13.00 21.52
N ASP A 101 -13.12 12.66 22.67
CA ASP A 101 -12.60 11.64 23.58
C ASP A 101 -12.92 10.19 23.12
N GLN A 102 -13.68 10.01 22.03
CA GLN A 102 -14.12 8.70 21.53
C GLN A 102 -13.47 8.29 20.19
N LEU A 103 -12.15 8.37 20.09
CA LEU A 103 -11.38 7.49 19.20
C LEU A 103 -10.54 6.51 20.06
N PRO A 104 -11.15 5.46 20.64
CA PRO A 104 -10.48 4.59 21.63
C PRO A 104 -9.40 3.67 21.03
N HIS A 105 -9.07 3.79 19.74
CA HIS A 105 -8.22 2.84 19.02
C HIS A 105 -6.88 3.43 18.51
N LEU A 106 -6.51 4.64 18.92
CA LEU A 106 -5.24 5.29 18.55
C LEU A 106 -4.21 5.39 19.70
N ALA A 107 -4.49 4.79 20.86
CA ALA A 107 -3.46 4.57 21.86
C ALA A 107 -2.54 3.43 21.39
N PRO A 108 -1.21 3.62 21.30
CA PRO A 108 -0.30 2.52 20.98
C PRO A 108 -0.40 1.48 22.10
N GLU A 109 -1.01 0.33 21.78
CA GLU A 109 -1.00 -0.81 22.68
C GLU A 109 0.46 -1.23 22.87
N VAL A 110 0.96 -1.09 24.10
CA VAL A 110 2.32 -1.52 24.46
C VAL A 110 2.32 -3.04 24.37
N LEU A 111 2.72 -3.56 23.21
CA LEU A 111 2.99 -4.98 23.02
C LEU A 111 4.09 -5.39 23.98
N HIS A 112 3.72 -6.04 25.07
CA HIS A 112 4.68 -6.69 25.94
C HIS A 112 5.45 -7.73 25.12
N PRO A 113 6.80 -7.68 25.12
CA PRO A 113 7.60 -8.63 24.36
C PRO A 113 7.34 -10.05 24.88
N LYS A 114 6.65 -10.87 24.09
CA LYS A 114 6.62 -12.31 24.31
C LYS A 114 8.07 -12.81 24.21
N LYS A 115 8.49 -13.52 25.26
CA LYS A 115 9.86 -13.99 25.48
C LYS A 115 10.41 -14.65 24.21
N VAL A 116 11.38 -13.99 23.60
CA VAL A 116 12.26 -14.54 22.57
C VAL A 116 13.02 -15.70 23.20
N TYR A 117 12.75 -16.93 22.73
CA TYR A 117 13.61 -18.07 23.02
C TYR A 117 15.00 -17.79 22.45
N LYS A 118 16.00 -17.65 23.34
CA LYS A 118 17.40 -17.50 22.96
C LYS A 118 17.83 -18.73 22.16
N ASN A 119 18.32 -18.48 20.94
CA ASN A 119 19.01 -19.47 20.11
C ASN A 119 20.13 -20.15 20.91
N SER A 120 19.90 -21.40 21.32
CA SER A 120 20.97 -22.30 21.70
C SER A 120 21.58 -22.88 20.42
N LYS A 121 22.90 -22.75 20.29
CA LYS A 121 23.69 -23.32 19.20
C LYS A 121 23.54 -24.86 19.20
N LEU A 122 22.64 -25.38 18.39
CA LEU A 122 22.57 -26.81 18.08
C LEU A 122 23.23 -27.04 16.72
N LYS A 123 24.40 -27.68 16.76
CA LYS A 123 25.05 -28.29 15.60
C LYS A 123 24.03 -29.18 14.90
N LYS A 124 23.57 -28.79 13.71
CA LYS A 124 22.58 -29.55 12.94
C LYS A 124 23.25 -30.83 12.42
N LYS A 125 23.02 -31.95 13.12
CA LYS A 125 22.99 -33.27 12.49
C LYS A 125 21.91 -33.19 11.42
N GLN A 126 22.22 -33.69 10.23
CA GLN A 126 21.31 -33.80 9.09
C GLN A 126 20.07 -34.58 9.57
N ALA A 127 18.96 -33.87 9.80
CA ALA A 127 17.68 -34.49 10.10
C ALA A 127 17.28 -35.35 8.89
N ALA A 128 16.75 -36.54 9.14
CA ALA A 128 16.26 -37.40 8.07
C ALA A 128 15.30 -36.60 7.19
N LEU A 129 15.53 -36.59 5.88
CA LEU A 129 14.62 -35.97 4.93
C LEU A 129 13.30 -36.73 4.97
N GLU A 130 12.23 -36.07 5.43
CA GLU A 130 10.86 -36.52 5.18
C GLU A 130 10.69 -36.74 3.67
N PRO A 131 10.10 -37.87 3.24
CA PRO A 131 9.87 -38.14 1.82
C PRO A 131 8.97 -37.04 1.24
N ALA A 132 9.28 -36.61 0.02
CA ALA A 132 8.45 -35.63 -0.68
C ALA A 132 6.99 -36.13 -0.86
N PRO A 133 6.03 -35.21 -1.04
CA PRO A 133 4.63 -35.54 -1.29
C PRO A 133 4.50 -36.59 -2.41
N ALA A 134 3.61 -37.57 -2.20
CA ALA A 134 3.36 -38.63 -3.18
C ALA A 134 2.81 -38.05 -4.50
N MET A 135 3.01 -38.78 -5.60
CA MET A 135 2.47 -38.40 -6.91
C MET A 135 0.96 -38.16 -6.85
N VAL A 136 0.52 -37.04 -7.42
CA VAL A 136 -0.86 -36.56 -7.31
C VAL A 136 -1.69 -36.80 -8.57
N PHE A 137 -1.07 -37.24 -9.66
CA PHE A 137 -1.74 -37.42 -10.96
C PHE A 137 -1.12 -38.56 -11.79
N ASP A 138 -1.97 -39.27 -12.54
CA ASP A 138 -1.57 -40.31 -13.49
C ASP A 138 -1.07 -39.74 -14.82
N VAL A 139 -1.69 -38.65 -15.28
CA VAL A 139 -1.33 -37.92 -16.50
C VAL A 139 -0.89 -36.51 -16.12
N HIS A 140 0.30 -36.10 -16.59
CA HIS A 140 0.84 -34.78 -16.25
C HIS A 140 -0.05 -33.66 -16.82
N PRO A 141 -0.49 -32.67 -16.01
CA PRO A 141 -1.38 -31.59 -16.47
C PRO A 141 -0.86 -30.74 -17.63
N LEU A 142 0.48 -30.59 -17.74
CA LEU A 142 1.13 -29.91 -18.88
C LEU A 142 1.39 -30.82 -20.09
N LEU A 143 0.98 -32.10 -20.10
CA LEU A 143 1.36 -33.05 -21.16
C LEU A 143 1.00 -32.55 -22.55
N GLN A 144 -0.24 -32.13 -22.76
CA GLN A 144 -0.72 -31.64 -24.06
C GLN A 144 0.01 -30.36 -24.49
N PHE A 145 0.20 -29.42 -23.55
CA PHE A 145 0.96 -28.20 -23.81
C PHE A 145 2.42 -28.51 -24.17
N ALA A 146 3.04 -29.48 -23.50
CA ALA A 146 4.41 -29.85 -23.76
C ALA A 146 4.57 -30.51 -25.15
N GLN A 147 3.64 -31.35 -25.58
CA GLN A 147 3.67 -31.95 -26.92
C GLN A 147 3.69 -30.90 -28.04
N THR A 148 2.98 -29.79 -27.84
CA THR A 148 2.90 -28.72 -28.84
C THR A 148 3.99 -27.69 -28.70
N HIS A 149 4.37 -27.27 -27.48
CA HIS A 149 5.23 -26.11 -27.24
C HIS A 149 6.68 -26.45 -26.84
N PHE A 150 6.98 -27.68 -26.40
CA PHE A 150 8.33 -28.01 -25.93
C PHE A 150 9.33 -28.28 -27.07
N ASN A 151 10.60 -27.97 -26.81
CA ASN A 151 11.75 -28.47 -27.59
C ASN A 151 11.95 -29.99 -27.38
N LEU A 152 11.31 -30.83 -28.17
CA LEU A 152 11.47 -32.29 -28.08
C LEU A 152 12.65 -32.83 -28.89
N THR A 153 13.45 -31.96 -29.48
CA THR A 153 14.64 -32.33 -30.26
C THR A 153 15.84 -31.49 -29.85
N ALA A 154 16.96 -32.15 -29.59
CA ALA A 154 18.21 -31.50 -29.24
C ALA A 154 18.77 -30.68 -30.41
N PRO A 155 19.45 -29.55 -30.14
CA PRO A 155 20.19 -28.81 -31.14
C PRO A 155 21.18 -29.73 -31.86
N ARG A 156 21.16 -29.74 -33.20
CA ARG A 156 22.10 -30.55 -33.99
C ARG A 156 23.48 -29.92 -33.93
N ALA A 157 24.47 -30.68 -33.44
CA ALA A 157 25.87 -30.26 -33.51
C ALA A 157 26.39 -30.18 -34.95
N SER A 158 25.82 -30.97 -35.86
CA SER A 158 26.16 -31.00 -37.28
C SER A 158 24.96 -31.47 -38.11
N PRO A 159 24.78 -30.97 -39.35
CA PRO A 159 23.72 -31.43 -40.26
C PRO A 159 23.75 -32.94 -40.56
N PHE A 160 24.90 -33.58 -40.38
CA PHE A 160 25.10 -35.01 -40.65
C PHE A 160 24.78 -35.92 -39.46
N HIS A 161 24.55 -35.37 -38.26
CA HIS A 161 24.14 -36.16 -37.10
C HIS A 161 22.62 -36.31 -37.07
N LYS A 162 22.15 -37.52 -36.73
CA LYS A 162 20.72 -37.77 -36.52
C LYS A 162 20.20 -36.87 -35.38
N PRO A 163 18.97 -36.33 -35.51
CA PRO A 163 18.34 -35.62 -34.42
C PRO A 163 18.27 -36.51 -33.18
N VAL A 164 18.66 -35.98 -32.03
CA VAL A 164 18.45 -36.65 -30.75
C VAL A 164 17.14 -36.13 -30.19
N GLU A 165 16.17 -37.01 -29.97
CA GLU A 165 14.89 -36.65 -29.37
C GLU A 165 15.01 -36.66 -27.84
N PHE A 166 14.39 -35.67 -27.21
CA PHE A 166 14.23 -35.65 -25.77
C PHE A 166 13.01 -36.47 -25.37
N ASP A 167 13.18 -37.31 -24.35
CA ASP A 167 12.09 -38.03 -23.70
C ASP A 167 11.16 -37.03 -23.00
N LEU A 168 9.92 -36.95 -23.48
CA LEU A 168 8.91 -36.00 -23.00
C LEU A 168 8.59 -36.18 -21.52
N ASN A 169 8.49 -37.42 -21.03
CA ASN A 169 8.16 -37.70 -19.63
C ASN A 169 9.30 -37.22 -18.72
N LYS A 170 10.54 -37.54 -19.08
CA LYS A 170 11.72 -37.03 -18.35
C LYS A 170 11.80 -35.51 -18.38
N ARG A 171 11.24 -34.88 -19.42
CA ARG A 171 11.23 -33.43 -19.52
C ARG A 171 10.19 -32.75 -18.65
N LEU A 172 9.10 -33.45 -18.33
CA LEU A 172 8.04 -32.99 -17.43
C LEU A 172 8.35 -33.25 -15.95
N GLU A 173 9.33 -34.12 -15.66
CA GLU A 173 9.65 -34.54 -14.29
C GLU A 173 10.94 -33.89 -13.78
N TRP A 174 11.07 -33.83 -12.46
CA TRP A 174 12.21 -33.27 -11.78
C TRP A 174 13.53 -33.90 -12.25
N GLU A 175 14.53 -33.05 -12.46
CA GLU A 175 15.90 -33.50 -12.65
C GLU A 175 16.86 -32.68 -11.78
N ASN A 176 17.91 -33.36 -11.31
CA ASN A 176 18.99 -32.70 -10.57
C ASN A 176 20.00 -32.00 -11.49
N LYS A 177 20.04 -32.37 -12.77
CA LYS A 177 20.98 -31.80 -13.74
C LYS A 177 20.45 -30.48 -14.27
N LEU A 178 21.36 -29.56 -14.58
CA LEU A 178 20.98 -28.32 -15.25
C LEU A 178 20.57 -28.63 -16.69
N ILE A 179 19.43 -28.07 -17.11
CA ILE A 179 19.03 -28.13 -18.51
C ILE A 179 20.06 -27.40 -19.37
N THR A 180 20.34 -27.96 -20.55
CA THR A 180 21.21 -27.36 -21.56
C THR A 180 20.43 -26.72 -22.70
N THR A 181 19.11 -26.97 -22.73
CA THR A 181 18.17 -26.43 -23.72
C THR A 181 16.89 -25.97 -22.99
N PRO A 182 16.31 -24.81 -23.34
CA PRO A 182 15.05 -24.35 -22.76
C PRO A 182 13.92 -25.34 -23.01
N LEU A 183 12.99 -25.48 -22.08
CA LEU A 183 11.84 -26.39 -22.19
C LEU A 183 10.96 -26.02 -23.38
N THR A 184 10.65 -24.75 -23.57
CA THR A 184 9.80 -24.25 -24.65
C THR A 184 10.64 -23.76 -25.84
N ARG A 185 10.01 -23.71 -27.02
CA ARG A 185 10.61 -23.08 -28.20
C ARG A 185 10.71 -21.56 -27.99
N LEU A 186 11.93 -21.04 -27.89
CA LEU A 186 12.22 -19.63 -27.64
C LEU A 186 13.11 -19.02 -28.74
N PRO A 187 13.06 -17.69 -28.93
CA PRO A 187 14.07 -16.97 -29.71
C PRO A 187 15.49 -17.23 -29.17
N LYS A 188 16.48 -17.20 -30.07
CA LYS A 188 17.88 -17.52 -29.71
C LYS A 188 18.43 -16.57 -28.64
N GLU A 189 17.99 -15.32 -28.69
CA GLU A 189 18.39 -14.23 -27.79
C GLU A 189 17.92 -14.48 -26.35
N GLN A 190 16.81 -15.20 -26.17
CA GLN A 190 16.23 -15.52 -24.86
C GLN A 190 16.63 -16.89 -24.33
N THR A 191 17.28 -17.72 -25.15
CA THR A 191 17.76 -19.07 -24.77
C THR A 191 18.71 -18.99 -23.58
N GLY A 192 19.68 -18.07 -23.60
CA GLY A 192 20.63 -17.89 -22.50
C GLY A 192 19.94 -17.45 -21.19
N ILE A 193 18.88 -16.64 -21.31
CA ILE A 193 18.09 -16.16 -20.17
C ILE A 193 17.31 -17.33 -19.55
N ALA A 194 16.68 -18.17 -20.35
CA ALA A 194 15.95 -19.36 -19.89
C ALA A 194 16.86 -20.36 -19.15
N LEU A 195 18.08 -20.59 -19.64
CA LEU A 195 19.05 -21.46 -18.96
C LEU A 195 19.54 -20.84 -17.65
N GLN A 196 19.71 -19.52 -17.61
CA GLN A 196 20.06 -18.82 -16.39
C GLN A 196 18.90 -18.80 -15.38
N ALA A 197 17.66 -18.74 -15.86
CA ALA A 197 16.46 -18.86 -15.05
C ALA A 197 16.39 -20.23 -14.37
N PHE A 198 16.65 -21.33 -15.09
CA PHE A 198 16.67 -22.67 -14.50
C PHE A 198 17.70 -22.77 -13.37
N ARG A 199 18.89 -22.18 -13.54
CA ARG A 199 19.91 -22.12 -12.47
C ARG A 199 19.43 -21.36 -11.24
N ASN A 200 18.67 -20.27 -11.44
CA ASN A 200 18.10 -19.50 -10.34
C ASN A 200 16.97 -20.27 -9.66
N VAL A 201 16.10 -20.96 -10.41
CA VAL A 201 15.07 -21.87 -9.88
C VAL A 201 15.72 -22.98 -9.04
N SER A 202 16.71 -23.70 -9.59
CA SER A 202 17.42 -24.75 -8.84
C SER A 202 18.15 -24.21 -7.60
N GLY A 203 18.71 -23.00 -7.68
CA GLY A 203 19.37 -22.35 -6.55
C GLY A 203 18.38 -21.92 -5.45
N PHE A 204 17.25 -21.33 -5.82
CA PHE A 204 16.18 -20.94 -4.91
C PHE A 204 15.62 -22.15 -4.16
N MET A 205 15.37 -23.25 -4.88
CA MET A 205 14.84 -24.50 -4.32
C MET A 205 15.85 -25.26 -3.46
N GLY A 206 17.12 -24.83 -3.39
CA GLY A 206 18.17 -25.51 -2.64
C GLY A 206 18.68 -26.80 -3.29
N ASN A 207 18.34 -27.06 -4.56
CA ASN A 207 18.82 -28.22 -5.33
C ASN A 207 20.30 -28.09 -5.73
N ARG A 208 20.88 -26.89 -5.60
CA ARG A 208 22.26 -26.60 -6.00
C ARG A 208 22.95 -25.71 -4.95
N ALA A 209 24.21 -26.04 -4.65
CA ALA A 209 25.07 -25.17 -3.86
C ALA A 209 25.29 -23.82 -4.56
N SER A 210 25.05 -22.74 -3.83
CA SER A 210 25.18 -21.37 -4.32
C SER A 210 25.70 -20.49 -3.18
N GLY A 211 26.51 -19.48 -3.51
CA GLY A 211 26.91 -18.45 -2.55
C GLY A 211 25.83 -17.38 -2.32
N LYS A 212 24.69 -17.48 -2.99
CA LYS A 212 23.56 -16.55 -2.90
C LYS A 212 22.46 -17.12 -2.02
N ASN A 213 21.71 -16.25 -1.37
CA ASN A 213 20.51 -16.66 -0.62
C ASN A 213 19.31 -16.85 -1.58
N GLN A 214 18.18 -17.32 -1.04
CA GLN A 214 16.97 -17.55 -1.84
C GLN A 214 16.41 -16.27 -2.44
N ILE A 215 16.32 -15.18 -1.66
CA ILE A 215 15.80 -13.89 -2.14
C ILE A 215 16.62 -13.37 -3.33
N ASP A 216 17.95 -13.45 -3.27
CA ASP A 216 18.85 -13.06 -4.36
C ASP A 216 18.61 -13.87 -5.65
N HIS A 217 18.29 -15.16 -5.50
CA HIS A 217 17.93 -16.02 -6.63
C HIS A 217 16.59 -15.61 -7.24
N CYS A 218 15.58 -15.30 -6.41
CA CYS A 218 14.28 -14.82 -6.85
C CYS A 218 14.41 -13.48 -7.58
N PHE A 219 15.07 -12.49 -6.97
CA PHE A 219 15.28 -11.18 -7.58
C PHE A 219 16.05 -11.27 -8.89
N LYS A 220 17.11 -12.08 -8.95
CA LYS A 220 17.84 -12.30 -10.21
C LYS A 220 16.97 -12.99 -11.26
N LEU A 221 16.08 -13.91 -10.89
CA LEU A 221 15.14 -14.53 -11.81
C LEU A 221 14.18 -13.47 -12.37
N LEU A 222 13.44 -12.79 -11.50
CA LEU A 222 12.37 -11.88 -11.89
C LEU A 222 12.89 -10.68 -12.70
N ARG A 223 13.98 -10.03 -12.26
CA ARG A 223 14.60 -8.91 -13.02
C ARG A 223 14.98 -9.27 -14.45
N ASN A 224 15.35 -10.53 -14.71
CA ASN A 224 15.74 -10.98 -16.04
C ASN A 224 14.55 -11.41 -16.92
N VAL A 225 13.42 -11.76 -16.31
CA VAL A 225 12.25 -12.38 -16.97
C VAL A 225 11.12 -11.38 -17.20
N VAL A 226 10.80 -10.53 -16.22
CA VAL A 226 9.71 -9.54 -16.29
C VAL A 226 9.74 -8.71 -17.59
N PRO A 227 10.88 -8.10 -18.01
CA PRO A 227 10.91 -7.26 -19.20
C PRO A 227 10.96 -8.05 -20.53
N ARG A 228 10.63 -9.35 -20.51
CA ARG A 228 10.79 -10.25 -21.67
C ARG A 228 9.45 -10.78 -22.17
N SER A 229 9.53 -11.54 -23.26
CA SER A 229 8.35 -12.03 -23.96
C SER A 229 7.48 -12.95 -23.09
N PRO A 230 6.15 -13.01 -23.35
CA PRO A 230 5.27 -13.99 -22.72
C PRO A 230 5.76 -15.43 -22.85
N ALA A 231 6.41 -15.78 -23.97
CA ALA A 231 6.98 -17.11 -24.16
C ALA A 231 8.08 -17.46 -23.14
N LEU A 232 8.89 -16.48 -22.72
CA LEU A 232 9.88 -16.70 -21.65
C LEU A 232 9.22 -16.78 -20.26
N LYS A 233 8.10 -16.08 -20.04
CA LYS A 233 7.33 -16.20 -18.80
C LYS A 233 6.73 -17.61 -18.68
N ASP A 234 6.16 -18.12 -19.77
CA ASP A 234 5.67 -19.50 -19.88
C ASP A 234 6.77 -20.54 -19.64
N GLU A 235 7.98 -20.28 -20.16
CA GLU A 235 9.16 -21.11 -19.88
C GLU A 235 9.41 -21.24 -18.37
N ILE A 236 9.29 -20.15 -17.59
CA ILE A 236 9.54 -20.19 -16.15
C ILE A 236 8.52 -21.06 -15.43
N TYR A 237 7.23 -20.92 -15.77
CA TYR A 237 6.19 -21.80 -15.23
C TYR A 237 6.42 -23.26 -15.59
N CYS A 238 6.81 -23.55 -16.83
CA CYS A 238 7.14 -24.91 -17.25
C CYS A 238 8.33 -25.48 -16.46
N GLN A 239 9.37 -24.68 -16.22
CA GLN A 239 10.53 -25.08 -15.41
C GLN A 239 10.13 -25.34 -13.95
N LEU A 240 9.25 -24.52 -13.37
CA LEU A 240 8.74 -24.71 -12.01
C LEU A 240 7.89 -25.97 -11.89
N CYS A 241 6.89 -26.17 -12.77
CA CYS A 241 6.08 -27.39 -12.80
C CYS A 241 6.95 -28.65 -12.94
N LYS A 242 7.97 -28.60 -13.81
CA LYS A 242 8.95 -29.67 -13.94
C LYS A 242 9.67 -29.95 -12.61
N GLN A 243 10.20 -28.92 -11.96
CA GLN A 243 10.95 -29.09 -10.71
C GLN A 243 10.08 -29.44 -9.50
N LEU A 244 8.77 -29.23 -9.57
CA LEU A 244 7.78 -29.66 -8.57
C LEU A 244 7.34 -31.11 -8.78
N THR A 245 7.38 -31.61 -10.00
CA THR A 245 6.90 -32.96 -10.35
C THR A 245 7.91 -34.04 -9.97
N ARG A 246 7.53 -34.96 -9.08
CA ARG A 246 8.37 -36.09 -8.61
C ARG A 246 9.73 -35.67 -8.03
N ASN A 247 9.79 -34.48 -7.43
CA ASN A 247 10.99 -34.03 -6.75
C ASN A 247 11.16 -34.78 -5.42
N PRO A 248 12.30 -35.44 -5.16
CA PRO A 248 12.48 -36.26 -3.96
C PRO A 248 12.65 -35.46 -2.67
N SER A 249 12.84 -34.14 -2.73
CA SER A 249 13.06 -33.28 -1.56
C SER A 249 11.81 -32.46 -1.22
N ALA A 250 11.18 -32.75 -0.08
CA ALA A 250 10.04 -31.97 0.42
C ALA A 250 10.37 -30.48 0.58
N ASN A 251 11.54 -30.15 1.15
CA ASN A 251 11.99 -28.77 1.29
C ASN A 251 12.17 -28.07 -0.07
N ALA A 252 12.69 -28.77 -1.08
CA ALA A 252 12.80 -28.20 -2.42
C ALA A 252 11.43 -27.95 -3.05
N VAL A 253 10.47 -28.86 -2.83
CA VAL A 253 9.08 -28.70 -3.27
C VAL A 253 8.43 -27.46 -2.65
N LEU A 254 8.51 -27.28 -1.33
CA LEU A 254 7.96 -26.10 -0.65
C LEU A 254 8.56 -24.79 -1.20
N ASN A 255 9.88 -24.75 -1.40
CA ASN A 255 10.54 -23.59 -2.01
C ASN A 255 10.11 -23.38 -3.47
N GLY A 256 9.83 -24.44 -4.23
CA GLY A 256 9.30 -24.34 -5.59
C GLY A 256 7.92 -23.70 -5.61
N TRP A 257 7.06 -24.07 -4.67
CA TRP A 257 5.72 -23.50 -4.50
C TRP A 257 5.74 -22.03 -4.09
N LEU A 258 6.64 -21.66 -3.17
CA LEU A 258 6.87 -20.27 -2.82
C LEU A 258 7.33 -19.46 -4.05
N LEU A 259 8.25 -19.99 -4.85
CA LEU A 259 8.73 -19.32 -6.07
C LEU A 259 7.65 -19.23 -7.16
N LEU A 260 6.77 -20.24 -7.27
CA LEU A 260 5.62 -20.22 -8.16
C LEU A 260 4.66 -19.08 -7.79
N ASN A 261 4.32 -18.97 -6.49
CA ASN A 261 3.51 -17.85 -5.99
C ASN A 261 4.17 -16.50 -6.28
N ALA A 262 5.47 -16.36 -6.03
CA ALA A 262 6.22 -15.15 -6.36
C ALA A 262 6.13 -14.78 -7.87
N CYS A 263 6.17 -15.77 -8.77
CA CYS A 263 5.98 -15.53 -10.20
C CYS A 263 4.55 -15.09 -10.53
N LEU A 264 3.54 -15.78 -10.01
CA LEU A 264 2.11 -15.48 -10.26
C LEU A 264 1.68 -14.10 -9.77
N VAL A 265 2.21 -13.63 -8.64
CA VAL A 265 1.93 -12.26 -8.18
C VAL A 265 2.63 -11.20 -9.02
N THR A 266 3.62 -11.56 -9.84
CA THR A 266 4.44 -10.63 -10.63
C THR A 266 3.95 -10.51 -12.07
N PHE A 267 3.79 -11.64 -12.78
CA PHE A 267 3.42 -11.66 -14.20
C PHE A 267 2.42 -12.80 -14.48
N PRO A 268 1.56 -12.69 -15.51
CA PRO A 268 0.63 -13.75 -15.86
C PRO A 268 1.26 -14.81 -16.80
N PRO A 269 0.82 -16.08 -16.76
CA PRO A 269 1.05 -17.04 -17.84
C PRO A 269 0.25 -16.67 -19.10
N SER A 270 0.62 -17.22 -20.25
CA SER A 270 -0.23 -17.13 -21.45
C SER A 270 -1.55 -17.90 -21.26
N PRO A 271 -2.64 -17.52 -21.97
CA PRO A 271 -3.93 -18.21 -21.82
C PRO A 271 -3.88 -19.74 -22.01
N PRO A 272 -3.17 -20.30 -23.02
CA PRO A 272 -3.07 -21.76 -23.17
C PRO A 272 -2.35 -22.45 -22.01
N LEU A 273 -1.36 -21.77 -21.40
CA LEU A 273 -0.65 -22.31 -20.24
C LEU A 273 -1.44 -22.13 -18.95
N ALA A 274 -2.21 -21.04 -18.82
CA ALA A 274 -3.02 -20.72 -17.64
C ALA A 274 -3.96 -21.88 -17.28
N GLU A 275 -4.69 -22.44 -18.27
CA GLU A 275 -5.58 -23.59 -18.05
C GLU A 275 -4.81 -24.85 -17.60
N CYS A 276 -3.62 -25.07 -18.14
CA CYS A 276 -2.78 -26.20 -17.75
C CYS A 276 -2.22 -26.02 -16.33
N LEU A 277 -1.87 -24.79 -15.98
CA LEU A 277 -1.34 -24.43 -14.68
C LEU A 277 -2.43 -24.49 -13.60
N GLU A 278 -3.65 -24.07 -13.91
CA GLU A 278 -4.81 -24.24 -13.02
C GLU A 278 -5.03 -25.71 -12.68
N ARG A 279 -5.06 -26.60 -13.67
CA ARG A 279 -5.15 -28.06 -13.45
C ARG A 279 -3.96 -28.58 -12.62
N PHE A 280 -2.75 -28.10 -12.90
CA PHE A 280 -1.55 -28.47 -12.14
C PHE A 280 -1.63 -28.04 -10.68
N ILE A 281 -2.15 -26.85 -10.41
CA ILE A 281 -2.29 -26.32 -9.05
C ILE A 281 -3.40 -27.07 -8.31
N SER A 282 -4.58 -27.21 -8.93
CA SER A 282 -5.77 -27.78 -8.32
C SER A 282 -5.58 -29.21 -7.84
N VAL A 283 -4.80 -30.04 -8.55
CA VAL A 283 -4.55 -31.41 -8.09
C VAL A 283 -3.80 -31.45 -6.76
N HIS A 284 -2.98 -30.44 -6.43
CA HIS A 284 -2.23 -30.39 -5.17
C HIS A 284 -3.04 -29.83 -3.99
N ILE A 285 -4.26 -29.33 -4.24
CA ILE A 285 -5.17 -28.86 -3.19
C ILE A 285 -5.84 -30.09 -2.56
N GLY A 286 -5.66 -30.28 -1.25
CA GLY A 286 -6.22 -31.43 -0.54
C GLY A 286 -5.61 -32.78 -0.95
N ALA A 287 -4.46 -32.76 -1.63
CA ALA A 287 -3.75 -33.95 -2.08
C ALA A 287 -3.15 -34.75 -0.90
N GLY A 288 -3.95 -35.68 -0.37
CA GLY A 288 -3.55 -36.94 0.24
C GLY A 288 -2.46 -36.91 1.32
N GLY A 289 -2.88 -36.92 2.60
CA GLY A 289 -2.10 -37.43 3.73
C GLY A 289 -1.95 -36.44 4.89
N ASP A 290 -1.93 -36.95 6.12
CA ASP A 290 -1.83 -36.16 7.37
C ASP A 290 -0.42 -35.57 7.62
N SER A 291 0.42 -35.47 6.59
CA SER A 291 1.77 -34.91 6.73
C SER A 291 1.75 -33.39 6.68
N GLU A 292 2.50 -32.76 7.58
CA GLU A 292 2.69 -31.30 7.63
C GLU A 292 3.16 -30.73 6.28
N ALA A 293 4.03 -31.46 5.56
CA ALA A 293 4.51 -31.04 4.25
C ALA A 293 3.41 -31.01 3.18
N ASN A 294 2.44 -31.93 3.23
CA ASN A 294 1.32 -31.95 2.29
C ASN A 294 0.32 -30.84 2.59
N SER A 295 0.09 -30.56 3.87
CA SER A 295 -0.74 -29.43 4.31
C SER A 295 -0.15 -28.10 3.83
N GLU A 296 1.16 -27.91 3.99
CA GLU A 296 1.86 -26.70 3.55
C GLU A 296 1.83 -26.55 2.02
N VAL A 297 2.03 -27.64 1.27
CA VAL A 297 1.86 -27.63 -0.20
C VAL A 297 0.44 -27.23 -0.59
N SER A 298 -0.57 -27.76 0.10
CA SER A 298 -1.97 -27.41 -0.17
C SER A 298 -2.25 -25.94 0.12
N ALA A 299 -1.63 -25.35 1.15
CA ALA A 299 -1.75 -23.92 1.45
C ALA A 299 -1.16 -23.07 0.32
N TYR A 300 0.06 -23.36 -0.13
CA TYR A 300 0.65 -22.67 -1.28
C TYR A 300 -0.16 -22.87 -2.57
N ALA A 301 -0.75 -24.05 -2.78
CA ALA A 301 -1.56 -24.33 -3.96
C ALA A 301 -2.84 -23.48 -3.98
N LEU A 302 -3.50 -23.30 -2.83
CA LEU A 302 -4.65 -22.41 -2.69
C LEU A 302 -4.28 -20.95 -3.01
N GLU A 303 -3.16 -20.47 -2.48
CA GLU A 303 -2.66 -19.11 -2.76
C GLU A 303 -2.25 -18.93 -4.22
N ALA A 304 -1.66 -19.95 -4.83
CA ALA A 304 -1.27 -19.94 -6.23
C ALA A 304 -2.52 -19.89 -7.13
N LEU A 305 -3.57 -20.64 -6.79
CA LEU A 305 -4.83 -20.61 -7.54
C LEU A 305 -5.50 -19.23 -7.45
N ALA A 306 -5.54 -18.63 -6.26
CA ALA A 306 -6.03 -17.26 -6.09
C ALA A 306 -5.21 -16.25 -6.90
N SER A 307 -3.88 -16.35 -6.83
CA SER A 307 -2.96 -15.48 -7.56
C SER A 307 -3.07 -15.64 -9.07
N LEU A 308 -3.31 -16.86 -9.57
CA LEU A 308 -3.57 -17.12 -10.98
C LEU A 308 -4.84 -16.40 -11.46
N GLY A 309 -5.93 -16.45 -10.68
CA GLY A 309 -7.17 -15.71 -10.99
C GLY A 309 -6.97 -14.19 -10.95
N CYS A 310 -6.21 -13.69 -9.96
CA CYS A 310 -5.90 -12.26 -9.86
C CYS A 310 -4.99 -11.78 -11.00
N CYS A 311 -3.96 -12.52 -11.39
CA CYS A 311 -3.05 -12.11 -12.46
C CYS A 311 -3.76 -12.03 -13.82
N ALA A 312 -4.75 -12.89 -14.06
CA ALA A 312 -5.56 -12.89 -15.28
C ALA A 312 -6.44 -11.64 -15.41
N THR A 313 -6.86 -11.04 -14.29
CA THR A 313 -7.76 -9.88 -14.27
C THR A 313 -7.03 -8.55 -14.04
N LYS A 314 -6.04 -8.54 -13.14
CA LYS A 314 -5.28 -7.34 -12.73
C LYS A 314 -4.00 -7.13 -13.54
N GLY A 315 -3.57 -8.10 -14.35
CA GLY A 315 -2.40 -8.00 -15.22
C GLY A 315 -1.05 -8.07 -14.50
N GLU A 316 0.01 -7.75 -15.25
CA GLU A 316 1.40 -7.74 -14.80
C GLU A 316 1.72 -6.56 -13.87
N ARG A 317 2.64 -6.76 -12.92
CA ARG A 317 3.09 -5.71 -11.98
C ARG A 317 4.11 -4.77 -12.60
N LYS A 318 4.19 -3.58 -12.01
CA LYS A 318 5.23 -2.59 -12.35
C LYS A 318 6.56 -2.93 -11.69
N GLU A 319 6.51 -3.43 -10.46
CA GLU A 319 7.69 -3.78 -9.68
C GLU A 319 7.70 -5.26 -9.29
N ILE A 320 8.91 -5.80 -9.12
CA ILE A 320 9.09 -7.17 -8.59
C ILE A 320 8.74 -7.21 -7.09
N PRO A 321 8.39 -8.38 -6.53
CA PRO A 321 8.09 -8.51 -5.11
C PRO A 321 9.21 -8.02 -4.22
N SER A 322 8.84 -7.25 -3.19
CA SER A 322 9.77 -6.80 -2.15
C SER A 322 10.29 -7.99 -1.33
N ALA A 323 11.37 -7.78 -0.57
CA ALA A 323 11.85 -8.82 0.33
C ALA A 323 10.81 -9.14 1.43
N SER A 324 10.04 -8.13 1.83
CA SER A 324 8.93 -8.27 2.78
C SER A 324 7.79 -9.12 2.21
N GLU A 325 7.42 -8.93 0.94
CA GLU A 325 6.39 -9.76 0.27
C GLU A 325 6.79 -11.23 0.23
N LEU A 326 8.04 -11.54 -0.14
CA LEU A 326 8.50 -12.93 -0.18
C LEU A 326 8.46 -13.59 1.21
N ARG A 327 8.74 -12.84 2.28
CA ARG A 327 8.63 -13.34 3.66
C ARG A 327 7.18 -13.46 4.12
N ALA A 328 6.27 -12.67 3.59
CA ALA A 328 4.83 -12.76 3.88
C ALA A 328 4.23 -14.00 3.20
N LEU A 329 4.54 -14.22 1.91
CA LEU A 329 4.19 -15.45 1.18
C LEU A 329 4.72 -16.70 1.88
N GLN A 330 5.97 -16.68 2.36
CA GLN A 330 6.54 -17.81 3.10
C GLN A 330 5.77 -18.14 4.40
N ARG A 331 5.08 -17.16 4.99
CA ARG A 331 4.32 -17.32 6.24
C ARG A 331 2.82 -17.52 6.01
N HIS A 332 2.38 -17.62 4.76
CA HIS A 332 0.94 -17.63 4.42
C HIS A 332 0.18 -16.45 5.03
N ALA A 333 0.79 -15.27 4.99
CA ALA A 333 0.30 -14.07 5.68
C ALA A 333 0.24 -12.84 4.77
N LEU A 334 -0.61 -11.89 5.13
CA LEU A 334 -0.63 -10.55 4.54
C LEU A 334 0.61 -9.75 4.97
N ASN A 335 0.91 -8.70 4.21
CA ASN A 335 1.96 -7.73 4.57
C ASN A 335 1.36 -6.68 5.51
N ASP A 336 2.13 -6.32 6.53
CA ASP A 336 1.82 -5.16 7.37
C ASP A 336 2.36 -3.90 6.65
N PHE A 337 1.47 -2.96 6.38
CA PHE A 337 1.74 -1.72 5.66
C PHE A 337 1.39 -0.52 6.54
N THR A 338 2.34 0.38 6.74
CA THR A 338 2.15 1.56 7.59
C THR A 338 1.60 2.73 6.77
N VAL A 339 0.50 3.31 7.23
CA VAL A 339 -0.12 4.53 6.69
C VAL A 339 -0.09 5.59 7.78
N MET A 340 0.44 6.77 7.50
CA MET A 340 0.43 7.91 8.42
C MET A 340 -0.82 8.75 8.24
N LEU A 341 -1.26 9.40 9.31
CA LEU A 341 -2.28 10.44 9.26
C LEU A 341 -1.61 11.82 9.24
N ALA A 342 -2.38 12.87 8.97
CA ALA A 342 -1.87 14.23 8.87
C ALA A 342 -1.22 14.74 10.16
N ASP A 343 -1.55 14.18 11.33
CA ASP A 343 -0.95 14.53 12.62
C ASP A 343 0.33 13.74 12.95
N GLY A 344 0.80 12.89 12.03
CA GLY A 344 1.96 12.02 12.19
C GLY A 344 1.67 10.71 12.95
N SER A 345 0.43 10.47 13.37
CA SER A 345 0.05 9.16 13.91
C SER A 345 0.06 8.09 12.82
N THR A 346 0.30 6.83 13.20
CA THR A 346 0.49 5.72 12.25
C THR A 346 -0.57 4.65 12.43
N LEU A 347 -1.10 4.15 11.31
CA LEU A 347 -1.96 2.98 11.22
C LEU A 347 -1.22 1.85 10.52
N ILE A 348 -1.22 0.67 11.12
CA ILE A 348 -0.78 -0.56 10.45
C ILE A 348 -2.00 -1.22 9.80
N MET A 349 -1.90 -1.48 8.50
CA MET A 349 -2.92 -2.08 7.65
C MET A 349 -2.41 -3.38 7.05
N GLN A 350 -3.28 -4.38 6.91
CA GLN A 350 -2.91 -5.65 6.28
C GLN A 350 -3.23 -5.62 4.79
N VAL A 351 -2.23 -5.86 3.95
CA VAL A 351 -2.34 -5.76 2.49
C VAL A 351 -1.79 -6.99 1.79
N SER A 352 -2.40 -7.34 0.67
CA SER A 352 -1.92 -8.40 -0.22
C SER A 352 -1.09 -7.81 -1.37
N ALA A 353 -0.42 -8.67 -2.14
CA ALA A 353 0.25 -8.29 -3.39
C ALA A 353 -0.69 -7.69 -4.46
N TRP A 354 -2.01 -7.84 -4.27
CA TRP A 354 -3.05 -7.39 -5.20
C TRP A 354 -3.80 -6.16 -4.71
N THR A 355 -3.52 -5.69 -3.49
CA THR A 355 -4.23 -4.57 -2.86
C THR A 355 -3.86 -3.28 -3.56
N THR A 356 -4.87 -2.59 -4.07
CA THR A 356 -4.76 -1.27 -4.69
C THR A 356 -4.79 -0.16 -3.65
N SER A 357 -4.33 1.03 -4.01
CA SER A 357 -4.42 2.22 -3.17
C SER A 357 -5.87 2.59 -2.86
N ARG A 358 -6.82 2.41 -3.79
CA ARG A 358 -8.26 2.59 -3.53
C ARG A 358 -8.76 1.61 -2.46
N GLU A 359 -8.40 0.33 -2.58
CA GLU A 359 -8.77 -0.68 -1.58
C GLU A 359 -8.14 -0.36 -0.21
N LEU A 360 -6.86 0.04 -0.17
CA LEU A 360 -6.19 0.46 1.07
C LEU A 360 -6.84 1.69 1.69
N ALA A 361 -7.16 2.72 0.89
CA ALA A 361 -7.86 3.91 1.35
C ALA A 361 -9.22 3.56 1.96
N GLY A 362 -9.97 2.63 1.34
CA GLY A 362 -11.21 2.11 1.90
C GLY A 362 -11.03 1.38 3.23
N LEU A 363 -9.97 0.57 3.37
CA LEU A 363 -9.64 -0.11 4.63
C LEU A 363 -9.27 0.89 5.74
N VAL A 364 -8.51 1.94 5.40
CA VAL A 364 -8.15 3.01 6.35
C VAL A 364 -9.39 3.80 6.76
N ALA A 365 -10.24 4.19 5.80
CA ALA A 365 -11.49 4.89 6.06
C ALA A 365 -12.40 4.09 7.01
N HIS A 366 -12.59 2.80 6.73
CA HIS A 366 -13.37 1.90 7.58
C HIS A 366 -12.80 1.81 8.99
N LYS A 367 -11.47 1.69 9.13
CA LYS A 367 -10.80 1.62 10.44
C LYS A 367 -10.99 2.88 11.25
N LEU A 368 -11.02 4.05 10.61
CA LEU A 368 -11.19 5.35 11.24
C LEU A 368 -12.67 5.76 11.43
N GLY A 369 -13.63 4.98 10.92
CA GLY A 369 -15.05 5.34 10.95
C GLY A 369 -15.42 6.49 9.99
N VAL A 370 -14.62 6.72 8.96
CA VAL A 370 -14.84 7.77 7.95
C VAL A 370 -16.00 7.38 7.05
N CYS A 371 -17.00 8.24 6.95
CA CYS A 371 -18.19 8.03 6.13
C CYS A 371 -17.95 8.50 4.69
N ARG A 372 -17.26 9.64 4.52
CA ARG A 372 -17.03 10.25 3.20
C ARG A 372 -15.68 9.85 2.61
N VAL A 373 -15.52 8.57 2.28
CA VAL A 373 -14.27 7.99 1.74
C VAL A 373 -13.67 8.82 0.60
N LYS A 374 -14.48 9.34 -0.33
CA LYS A 374 -14.02 10.13 -1.48
C LYS A 374 -13.42 11.50 -1.13
N ALA A 375 -13.68 12.00 0.08
CA ALA A 375 -13.10 13.26 0.54
C ALA A 375 -11.63 13.10 0.99
N PHE A 376 -11.15 11.87 1.13
CA PHE A 376 -9.83 11.54 1.61
C PHE A 376 -9.08 10.69 0.57
N ALA A 377 -7.76 10.80 0.57
CA ALA A 377 -6.92 10.05 -0.35
C ALA A 377 -5.57 9.69 0.29
N LEU A 378 -4.86 8.77 -0.36
CA LEU A 378 -3.49 8.43 -0.03
C LEU A 378 -2.53 9.30 -0.83
N PHE A 379 -1.56 9.86 -0.12
CA PHE A 379 -0.44 10.60 -0.69
C PHE A 379 0.85 9.87 -0.38
N GLU A 380 1.72 9.78 -1.36
CA GLU A 380 3.12 9.43 -1.15
C GLU A 380 3.85 10.69 -0.73
N THR A 381 4.70 10.57 0.28
CA THR A 381 5.54 11.67 0.79
C THR A 381 6.98 11.20 0.88
N ASN A 382 7.91 11.99 0.35
CA ASN A 382 9.35 11.72 0.38
C ASN A 382 10.06 12.46 1.54
N ASP A 383 11.37 12.25 1.68
CA ASP A 383 12.22 12.94 2.68
C ASP A 383 12.20 14.47 2.58
N ASP A 384 11.95 15.01 1.39
CA ASP A 384 11.89 16.46 1.14
C ASP A 384 10.51 17.06 1.44
N GLU A 385 9.62 16.28 2.06
CA GLU A 385 8.20 16.59 2.30
C GLU A 385 7.39 16.90 1.03
N GLU A 386 7.87 16.50 -0.15
CA GLU A 386 7.09 16.60 -1.38
C GLU A 386 6.01 15.51 -1.38
N GLU A 387 4.80 15.93 -1.73
CA GLU A 387 3.61 15.09 -1.65
C GLU A 387 3.01 14.85 -3.03
N HIS A 388 2.75 13.59 -3.35
CA HIS A 388 2.14 13.18 -4.61
C HIS A 388 0.90 12.35 -4.33
N LEU A 389 -0.20 12.67 -5.00
CA LEU A 389 -1.43 11.88 -4.91
C LEU A 389 -1.19 10.50 -5.52
N VAL A 390 -1.49 9.45 -4.76
CA VAL A 390 -1.35 8.07 -5.25
C VAL A 390 -2.52 7.73 -6.17
N PRO A 391 -2.28 7.28 -7.42
CA PRO A 391 -3.34 6.84 -8.32
C PRO A 391 -4.15 5.69 -7.71
N GLU A 392 -5.47 5.73 -7.84
CA GLU A 392 -6.41 4.78 -7.20
C GLU A 392 -6.20 3.30 -7.58
N ASN A 393 -5.65 3.05 -8.76
CA ASN A 393 -5.40 1.70 -9.27
C ASN A 393 -3.97 1.20 -8.99
N GLU A 394 -3.13 2.02 -8.36
CA GLU A 394 -1.76 1.65 -8.03
C GLU A 394 -1.74 0.51 -7.00
N ARG A 395 -0.86 -0.48 -7.18
CA ARG A 395 -0.70 -1.54 -6.18
C ARG A 395 0.21 -1.04 -5.08
N VAL A 396 -0.23 -1.11 -3.83
CA VAL A 396 0.52 -0.51 -2.70
C VAL A 396 1.87 -1.20 -2.47
N MET A 397 1.96 -2.49 -2.81
CA MET A 397 3.22 -3.21 -2.75
C MET A 397 4.18 -2.88 -3.90
N ASP A 398 3.68 -2.38 -5.04
CA ASP A 398 4.55 -1.86 -6.11
C ASP A 398 5.20 -0.54 -5.67
N LEU A 399 4.45 0.36 -5.01
CA LEU A 399 5.01 1.57 -4.37
C LEU A 399 6.09 1.22 -3.34
N TYR A 400 5.79 0.28 -2.44
CA TYR A 400 6.75 -0.14 -1.43
C TYR A 400 8.03 -0.76 -2.03
N ALA A 401 7.88 -1.57 -3.08
CA ALA A 401 9.02 -2.15 -3.79
C ALA A 401 9.85 -1.09 -4.52
N GLU A 402 9.19 -0.07 -5.09
CA GLU A 402 9.85 1.09 -5.67
C GLU A 402 10.67 1.84 -4.60
N TRP A 403 10.11 2.07 -3.41
CA TRP A 403 10.82 2.72 -2.31
C TRP A 403 12.04 1.92 -1.87
N GLU A 404 11.90 0.60 -1.67
CA GLU A 404 13.04 -0.27 -1.32
C GLU A 404 14.16 -0.12 -2.36
N ARG A 405 13.81 -0.06 -3.64
CA ARG A 405 14.78 0.09 -4.74
C ARG A 405 15.46 1.46 -4.71
N THR A 406 14.69 2.55 -4.63
CA THR A 406 15.23 3.93 -4.66
C THR A 406 16.11 4.21 -3.44
N HIS A 407 15.71 3.75 -2.25
CA HIS A 407 16.51 3.88 -1.04
C HIS A 407 17.85 3.12 -1.14
N ILE A 408 17.84 1.89 -1.69
CA ILE A 408 19.08 1.14 -1.94
C ILE A 408 19.99 1.92 -2.90
N ASP A 409 19.46 2.43 -4.02
CA ASP A 409 20.25 3.20 -4.99
C ASP A 409 20.90 4.45 -4.37
N VAL A 410 20.13 5.21 -3.57
CA VAL A 410 20.62 6.41 -2.86
C VAL A 410 21.67 6.04 -1.81
N SER A 411 21.43 4.99 -1.01
CA SER A 411 22.38 4.54 0.01
C SER A 411 23.71 4.03 -0.59
N GLU A 412 23.67 3.30 -1.71
CA GLU A 412 24.87 2.88 -2.44
C GLU A 412 25.65 4.07 -3.03
N LEU A 413 24.96 5.05 -3.59
CA LEU A 413 25.58 6.30 -4.06
C LEU A 413 26.20 7.08 -2.91
N ASN A 414 25.52 7.14 -1.76
CA ASN A 414 26.02 7.80 -0.55
C ASN A 414 27.19 7.03 0.07
N GLN A 415 27.22 5.70 0.02
CA GLN A 415 28.39 4.90 0.41
C GLN A 415 29.57 5.10 -0.54
N LYS A 416 29.36 5.12 -1.86
CA LYS A 416 30.41 5.44 -2.84
C LYS A 416 30.94 6.88 -2.68
N LYS A 417 30.10 7.82 -2.21
CA LYS A 417 30.50 9.18 -1.83
C LYS A 417 31.21 9.22 -0.47
N LYS A 418 30.78 8.43 0.52
CA LYS A 418 31.39 8.31 1.86
C LYS A 418 32.71 7.52 1.86
N GLU A 419 32.95 6.63 0.90
CA GLU A 419 34.26 5.99 0.68
C GLU A 419 35.36 7.01 0.30
N LYS A 420 34.98 8.24 -0.09
CA LYS A 420 35.90 9.38 -0.26
C LYS A 420 36.05 10.27 0.98
N LYS A 421 35.31 10.03 2.06
CA LYS A 421 35.37 10.88 3.27
C LYS A 421 35.02 10.04 4.52
N LYS A 422 36.05 9.45 5.13
CA LYS A 422 35.91 8.63 6.32
C LYS A 422 36.08 9.50 7.57
N ASP A 423 35.01 9.67 8.35
CA ASP A 423 35.00 9.39 9.80
C ASP A 423 33.61 9.56 10.44
N LYS A 424 33.24 8.51 11.21
CA LYS A 424 32.32 8.37 12.37
C LYS A 424 31.01 9.18 12.44
N LEU A 425 29.86 8.48 12.55
CA LEU A 425 29.09 8.33 13.81
C LEU A 425 27.95 7.30 13.64
N GLU A 426 27.52 6.75 14.78
CA GLU A 426 26.57 5.68 15.06
C GLU A 426 25.13 5.97 14.61
N GLU A 427 24.40 4.91 14.27
CA GLU A 427 23.02 4.96 13.77
C GLU A 427 22.09 4.18 14.71
N THR A 428 21.07 4.88 15.20
CA THR A 428 20.04 4.38 16.12
C THR A 428 18.91 3.69 15.36
N THR A 429 18.58 2.49 15.82
CA THR A 429 17.46 1.65 15.38
C THR A 429 16.07 2.31 15.54
N LYS A 430 15.31 2.41 14.44
CA LYS A 430 13.84 2.29 14.39
C LYS A 430 13.41 1.49 13.15
N ALA A 431 12.31 0.75 13.28
CA ALA A 431 11.84 -0.29 12.35
C ALA A 431 10.86 0.27 11.27
N PRO A 432 10.38 -0.57 10.34
CA PRO A 432 10.53 -0.42 8.90
C PRO A 432 9.39 0.40 8.25
N ALA A 433 9.56 1.71 8.14
CA ALA A 433 9.25 2.38 6.87
C ALA A 433 10.53 2.27 6.03
N VAL A 434 10.43 2.16 4.71
CA VAL A 434 11.64 2.38 3.91
C VAL A 434 12.06 3.82 4.19
N GLU A 435 13.26 4.01 4.73
CA GLU A 435 13.73 5.33 5.17
C GLU A 435 13.60 6.30 3.99
N GLY A 436 12.81 7.35 4.20
CA GLY A 436 12.57 8.42 3.23
C GLY A 436 11.33 8.38 2.36
N TYR A 437 10.48 7.35 2.46
CA TYR A 437 9.14 7.38 1.84
C TYR A 437 8.06 6.86 2.78
N HIS A 438 6.88 7.48 2.74
CA HIS A 438 5.71 7.00 3.47
C HIS A 438 4.38 7.32 2.76
N LEU A 439 3.34 6.54 3.08
CA LEU A 439 1.97 6.89 2.69
C LEU A 439 1.33 7.72 3.79
N THR A 440 0.62 8.77 3.39
CA THR A 440 -0.17 9.65 4.26
C THR A 440 -1.62 9.62 3.80
N TYR A 441 -2.54 9.24 4.68
CA TYR A 441 -3.98 9.32 4.45
C TYR A 441 -4.51 10.63 5.01
N LYS A 442 -5.07 11.49 4.14
CA LYS A 442 -5.49 12.84 4.52
C LYS A 442 -6.61 13.36 3.63
N ALA A 443 -7.22 14.48 4.04
CA ALA A 443 -8.26 15.15 3.28
C ALA A 443 -7.71 15.63 1.95
N TYR A 444 -8.42 15.26 0.88
CA TYR A 444 -8.16 15.61 -0.51
C TYR A 444 -9.20 16.62 -1.02
N LEU A 445 -10.46 16.45 -0.64
CA LEU A 445 -11.55 17.37 -0.97
C LEU A 445 -12.14 17.92 0.32
N TRP A 446 -12.46 19.21 0.34
CA TRP A 446 -13.18 19.85 1.44
C TRP A 446 -14.67 19.83 1.12
N VAL A 447 -15.38 18.91 1.76
CA VAL A 447 -16.83 18.74 1.58
C VAL A 447 -17.53 19.21 2.85
N HIS A 448 -18.62 19.95 2.71
CA HIS A 448 -19.44 20.37 3.84
C HIS A 448 -19.87 19.14 4.67
N VAL A 449 -19.75 19.26 5.99
CA VAL A 449 -20.07 18.21 6.96
C VAL A 449 -21.31 18.64 7.70
N ASP A 450 -22.44 18.03 7.38
CA ASP A 450 -23.72 18.31 8.05
C ASP A 450 -23.76 17.73 9.48
N ASP A 451 -22.92 16.73 9.78
CA ASP A 451 -22.86 16.04 11.06
C ASP A 451 -21.50 16.26 11.76
N GLU A 452 -21.51 17.11 12.79
CA GLU A 452 -20.33 17.46 13.59
C GLU A 452 -19.76 16.28 14.40
N THR A 453 -20.53 15.19 14.55
CA THR A 453 -20.09 13.96 15.25
C THR A 453 -19.41 12.96 14.32
N ALA A 454 -19.40 13.20 13.00
CA ALA A 454 -18.76 12.32 12.04
C ALA A 454 -17.23 12.30 12.22
N ALA A 455 -16.63 11.10 12.13
CA ALA A 455 -15.17 10.93 12.21
C ALA A 455 -14.42 11.74 11.13
N ASP A 456 -15.10 12.04 10.01
CA ASP A 456 -14.64 12.94 8.95
C ASP A 456 -14.15 14.29 9.52
N VAL A 457 -14.89 14.87 10.48
CA VAL A 457 -14.57 16.16 11.13
C VAL A 457 -13.25 16.05 11.89
N GLY A 458 -13.04 14.94 12.58
CA GLY A 458 -11.80 14.67 13.31
C GLY A 458 -10.58 14.70 12.40
N LEU A 459 -10.64 14.07 11.22
CA LEU A 459 -9.52 14.07 10.28
C LEU A 459 -9.27 15.44 9.64
N TYR A 460 -10.33 16.16 9.25
CA TYR A 460 -10.20 17.54 8.78
C TYR A 460 -9.54 18.43 9.83
N TYR A 461 -9.96 18.29 11.09
CA TYR A 461 -9.41 19.02 12.21
C TYR A 461 -7.93 18.68 12.44
N LEU A 462 -7.56 17.39 12.49
CA LEU A 462 -6.16 16.96 12.65
C LEU A 462 -5.26 17.55 11.57
N GLN A 463 -5.71 17.55 10.31
CA GLN A 463 -4.98 18.16 9.21
C GLN A 463 -4.90 19.68 9.32
N ALA A 464 -5.97 20.35 9.72
CA ALA A 464 -5.96 21.80 9.92
C ALA A 464 -4.97 22.21 11.02
N VAL A 465 -4.96 21.50 12.14
CA VAL A 465 -4.00 21.72 13.25
C VAL A 465 -2.57 21.52 12.76
N HIS A 466 -2.30 20.42 12.05
CA HIS A 466 -0.98 20.17 11.48
C HIS A 466 -0.55 21.29 10.51
N ASN A 467 -1.46 21.78 9.66
CA ASN A 467 -1.15 22.83 8.69
C ASN A 467 -0.83 24.18 9.36
N VAL A 468 -1.50 24.52 10.46
CA VAL A 468 -1.16 25.70 11.27
C VAL A 468 0.21 25.52 11.91
N LEU A 469 0.47 24.37 12.54
CA LEU A 469 1.71 24.09 13.25
C LEU A 469 2.95 24.00 12.34
N SER A 470 2.78 23.43 11.16
CA SER A 470 3.86 23.36 10.15
C SER A 470 4.13 24.72 9.49
N GLY A 471 3.20 25.68 9.62
CA GLY A 471 3.25 26.99 8.96
C GLY A 471 2.74 26.98 7.52
N ARG A 472 2.09 25.89 7.08
CA ARG A 472 1.42 25.81 5.76
C ARG A 472 0.20 26.73 5.70
N TYR A 473 -0.49 26.91 6.82
CA TYR A 473 -1.51 27.95 6.99
C TYR A 473 -0.90 29.17 7.66
N VAL A 474 -1.00 30.32 6.98
CA VAL A 474 -0.62 31.61 7.53
C VAL A 474 -1.65 31.99 8.60
N CYS A 475 -1.20 32.17 9.83
CA CYS A 475 -2.05 32.48 10.97
C CYS A 475 -1.48 33.68 11.72
N ASP A 476 -2.33 34.66 12.04
CA ASP A 476 -1.95 35.77 12.91
C ASP A 476 -1.65 35.26 14.34
N VAL A 477 -0.74 35.93 15.03
CA VAL A 477 -0.33 35.52 16.39
C VAL A 477 -1.51 35.54 17.36
N GLY A 478 -2.39 36.54 17.26
CA GLY A 478 -3.60 36.62 18.09
C GLY A 478 -4.53 35.43 17.85
N VAL A 479 -4.76 35.08 16.58
CA VAL A 479 -5.58 33.94 16.18
C VAL A 479 -4.93 32.61 16.61
N ALA A 480 -3.60 32.48 16.48
CA ALA A 480 -2.89 31.29 16.92
C ALA A 480 -3.00 31.08 18.43
N VAL A 481 -2.94 32.15 19.23
CA VAL A 481 -3.15 32.11 20.68
C VAL A 481 -4.58 31.72 21.02
N GLU A 482 -5.56 32.25 20.29
CA GLU A 482 -6.98 31.91 20.47
C GLU A 482 -7.25 30.43 20.16
N LEU A 483 -6.77 29.93 19.01
CA LEU A 483 -6.88 28.51 18.63
C LEU A 483 -6.19 27.59 19.65
N ALA A 484 -5.00 27.97 20.13
CA ALA A 484 -4.31 27.22 21.18
C ALA A 484 -5.11 27.21 22.50
N GLY A 485 -5.76 28.34 22.83
CA GLY A 485 -6.67 28.46 23.96
C GLY A 485 -7.85 27.49 23.86
N TYR A 486 -8.51 27.43 22.70
CA TYR A 486 -9.58 26.46 22.46
C TYR A 486 -9.11 25.02 22.59
N GLN A 487 -7.96 24.67 22.00
CA GLN A 487 -7.41 23.32 22.15
C GLN A 487 -7.11 22.95 23.61
N LEU A 488 -6.56 23.89 24.37
CA LEU A 488 -6.25 23.68 25.78
C LEU A 488 -7.54 23.49 26.59
N PHE A 489 -8.56 24.30 26.33
CA PHE A 489 -9.88 24.18 26.95
C PHE A 489 -10.51 22.82 26.65
N CYS A 490 -10.52 22.39 25.38
CA CYS A 490 -11.04 21.08 24.98
C CYS A 490 -10.29 19.92 25.66
N LYS A 491 -8.97 20.04 25.89
CA LYS A 491 -8.17 18.99 26.53
C LYS A 491 -8.29 18.94 28.06
N LEU A 492 -8.49 20.07 28.72
CA LEU A 492 -8.42 20.16 30.19
C LEU A 492 -9.79 20.36 30.86
N GLY A 493 -10.81 20.75 30.10
CA GLY A 493 -12.11 21.13 30.64
C GLY A 493 -12.06 22.43 31.45
N ASN A 494 -13.15 22.75 32.14
CA ASN A 494 -13.33 24.01 32.86
C ASN A 494 -12.69 24.02 34.28
N ASP A 495 -12.40 22.85 34.84
CA ASP A 495 -12.16 22.70 36.29
C ASP A 495 -10.70 22.49 36.69
N GLN A 496 -9.73 22.67 35.77
CA GLN A 496 -8.32 22.53 36.10
C GLN A 496 -7.57 23.83 35.88
N THR A 497 -6.97 24.39 36.93
CA THR A 497 -5.87 25.33 36.78
C THR A 497 -4.67 24.55 36.20
N PRO A 498 -4.25 24.83 34.95
CA PRO A 498 -3.18 24.07 34.33
C PRO A 498 -1.86 24.28 35.08
N THR A 499 -1.24 23.20 35.56
CA THR A 499 0.13 23.26 36.06
C THR A 499 1.10 23.55 34.93
N LEU A 500 2.17 24.33 35.20
CA LEU A 500 3.16 24.75 34.19
C LEU A 500 3.77 23.58 33.39
N SER A 501 3.81 22.37 33.96
CA SER A 501 4.25 21.15 33.29
C SER A 501 3.30 20.70 32.17
N LYS A 502 1.99 20.97 32.27
CA LYS A 502 0.99 20.72 31.22
C LYS A 502 1.05 21.73 30.08
N PHE A 503 1.71 22.88 30.29
CA PHE A 503 1.97 23.88 29.25
C PHE A 503 3.12 23.49 28.32
N THR A 504 3.88 22.41 28.54
CA THR A 504 4.99 22.05 27.65
C THR A 504 4.55 21.82 26.20
N TYR A 505 3.35 21.28 25.96
CA TYR A 505 2.76 21.17 24.62
C TYR A 505 2.34 22.52 24.01
N VAL A 506 1.84 23.45 24.83
CA VAL A 506 1.43 24.81 24.42
C VAL A 506 2.64 25.72 24.20
N VAL A 507 3.69 25.53 25.00
CA VAL A 507 4.98 26.19 24.81
C VAL A 507 5.65 25.64 23.56
N TYR A 508 5.55 24.36 23.22
CA TYR A 508 5.97 23.86 21.90
C TYR A 508 5.13 24.46 20.76
N PHE A 509 3.82 24.56 20.94
CA PHE A 509 2.88 25.23 20.02
C PHE A 509 3.29 26.69 19.73
N LEU A 510 3.65 27.44 20.77
CA LEU A 510 4.10 28.83 20.67
C LEU A 510 5.57 28.97 20.27
N VAL A 511 6.46 28.04 20.66
CA VAL A 511 7.90 28.05 20.31
C VAL A 511 8.12 27.68 18.85
N VAL A 512 7.38 26.73 18.27
CA VAL A 512 7.47 26.43 16.83
C VAL A 512 6.97 27.60 15.97
N LEU A 513 5.89 28.27 16.39
CA LEU A 513 5.39 29.48 15.76
C LEU A 513 6.36 30.67 15.94
N THR A 514 6.95 30.84 17.12
CA THR A 514 7.86 31.95 17.41
C THR A 514 9.29 31.75 16.88
N GLU A 515 9.85 30.54 16.81
CA GLU A 515 11.19 30.31 16.22
C GLU A 515 11.20 30.56 14.70
N LYS A 516 10.13 30.23 13.97
CA LYS A 516 10.00 30.57 12.54
C LYS A 516 9.74 32.07 12.31
N LEU A 517 9.01 32.73 13.21
CA LEU A 517 8.84 34.19 13.19
C LEU A 517 10.13 34.94 13.59
N LEU A 518 10.94 34.39 14.49
CA LEU A 518 12.24 34.96 14.90
C LEU A 518 13.26 34.93 13.74
N LEU A 519 13.26 33.88 12.91
CA LEU A 519 14.08 33.81 11.71
C LEU A 519 13.67 34.84 10.64
N CYS A 520 12.36 35.12 10.50
CA CYS A 520 11.88 36.17 9.61
C CYS A 520 12.27 37.57 10.12
N PHE A 521 12.36 37.77 11.43
CA PHE A 521 12.83 39.03 12.03
C PHE A 521 14.35 39.20 11.98
N LEU A 522 15.13 38.10 12.00
CA LEU A 522 16.60 38.13 11.93
C LEU A 522 17.16 38.33 10.51
N PHE A 523 16.38 38.06 9.47
CA PHE A 523 16.74 38.37 8.07
C PHE A 523 16.20 39.72 7.56
N ALA A 524 15.38 40.40 8.35
CA ALA A 524 14.80 41.70 8.03
C ALA A 524 15.50 42.89 8.74
N TYR A 525 16.69 42.67 9.31
CA TYR A 525 17.55 43.71 9.89
C TYR A 525 18.92 43.80 9.22
#